data_AF-A0A370SWP7-F1
#
_entry.id   AF-A0A370SWP7-F1
#
_cell.length_a   1.000
_cell.length_b   1.000
_cell.length_c   1.000
_cell.angle_alpha   90.00
_cell.angle_beta   90.00
_cell.angle_gamma   90.00
#
_symmetry.space_group_name_H-M   'P 1'
#
loop_
_entity.id
_entity.type
_entity.pdbx_description
1 polymer ?
#
loop_
_entity_poly.entity_id
_entity_poly.type
_entity_poly.pdbx_seq_one_letter_code
_entity_poly.pdbx_strand_id
1 'polypeptide(L)'
;MTNVTAALPRKSLLEHERKFLKIAGEGLAQEKVGGAAAMACLLDMVASWHATRVNIGFGDYCKRWVSEGNAKSKTADRLLRNLLGLDDAPPPRRIRRAA
;
A
#
# COMPACT_ATOMS: atom_id res chain seq x y z
N MET A 1 -27.77 -34.69 -2.13
CA MET A 1 -26.58 -33.82 -2.21
C MET A 1 -26.85 -32.58 -1.38
N THR A 2 -26.17 -32.41 -0.25
CA THR A 2 -26.26 -31.18 0.56
C THR A 2 -25.47 -30.09 -0.14
N ASN A 3 -26.12 -28.96 -0.44
CA ASN A 3 -25.45 -27.77 -0.96
C ASN A 3 -24.56 -27.20 0.15
N VAL A 4 -23.29 -27.60 0.15
CA VAL A 4 -22.26 -26.97 0.97
C VAL A 4 -21.91 -25.64 0.29
N THR A 5 -22.57 -24.56 0.70
CA THR A 5 -22.18 -23.22 0.28
C THR A 5 -20.84 -22.90 0.95
N ALA A 6 -19.78 -22.79 0.15
CA ALA A 6 -18.47 -22.38 0.66
C ALA A 6 -18.63 -21.03 1.38
N ALA A 7 -18.19 -20.96 2.64
CA ALA A 7 -18.20 -19.71 3.38
C ALA A 7 -17.29 -18.71 2.67
N LEU A 8 -17.83 -17.54 2.33
CA LEU A 8 -17.04 -16.48 1.71
C LEU A 8 -15.88 -16.06 2.64
N PRO A 9 -14.73 -15.63 2.09
CA PRO A 9 -13.64 -15.09 2.89
C PRO A 9 -14.15 -13.93 3.74
N ARG A 10 -13.83 -13.94 5.05
CA ARG A 10 -14.24 -12.88 5.99
C ARG A 10 -13.69 -11.50 5.59
N LYS A 11 -12.59 -11.48 4.84
CA LYS A 11 -11.92 -10.28 4.33
C LYS A 11 -11.58 -10.49 2.87
N SER A 12 -12.07 -9.58 2.04
CA SER A 12 -11.77 -9.54 0.62
C SER A 12 -11.40 -8.11 0.25
N LEU A 13 -10.36 -7.96 -0.56
CA LEU A 13 -10.03 -6.66 -1.15
C LEU A 13 -11.19 -6.20 -2.04
N LEU A 14 -11.62 -4.95 -1.88
CA LEU A 14 -12.60 -4.32 -2.76
C LEU A 14 -12.00 -4.06 -4.14
N GLU A 15 -12.85 -3.79 -5.13
CA GLU A 15 -12.40 -3.58 -6.52
C GLU A 15 -11.38 -2.45 -6.65
N HIS A 16 -11.64 -1.31 -5.99
CA HIS A 16 -10.73 -0.18 -5.99
C HIS A 16 -9.41 -0.47 -5.25
N GLU A 17 -9.43 -1.30 -4.20
CA GLU A 17 -8.23 -1.71 -3.47
C GLU A 17 -7.36 -2.65 -4.32
N ARG A 18 -7.98 -3.58 -5.06
CA ARG A 18 -7.28 -4.42 -6.05
C ARG A 18 -6.67 -3.58 -7.18
N LYS A 19 -7.42 -2.59 -7.68
CA LYS A 19 -6.92 -1.68 -8.74
C LYS A 19 -5.76 -0.84 -8.22
N PHE A 20 -5.87 -0.32 -7.00
CA PHE A 20 -4.81 0.39 -6.31
C PHE A 20 -3.55 -0.46 -6.20
N LEU A 21 -3.64 -1.73 -5.75
CA LEU A 21 -2.48 -2.61 -5.63
C LEU A 21 -1.78 -2.87 -6.97
N LYS A 22 -2.53 -3.02 -8.06
CA LYS A 22 -1.97 -3.19 -9.40
C LYS A 22 -1.17 -1.96 -9.84
N ILE A 23 -1.77 -0.78 -9.72
CA ILE A 23 -1.12 0.50 -10.08
C ILE A 23 0.08 0.77 -9.17
N ALA A 24 -0.07 0.53 -7.87
CA ALA A 24 1.00 0.69 -6.88
C ALA A 24 2.19 -0.21 -7.19
N GLY A 25 1.94 -1.50 -7.49
CA GLY A 25 2.99 -2.44 -7.86
C GLY A 25 3.75 -2.02 -9.11
N GLU A 26 3.03 -1.62 -10.17
CA GLU A 26 3.63 -1.13 -11.40
C GLU A 26 4.47 0.14 -11.18
N GLY A 27 3.94 1.11 -10.41
CA GLY A 27 4.67 2.34 -10.08
C GLY A 27 5.94 2.07 -9.26
N LEU A 28 5.84 1.24 -8.22
CA LEU A 28 7.00 0.87 -7.39
C LEU A 28 8.05 0.06 -8.16
N ALA A 29 7.66 -0.71 -9.17
CA ALA A 29 8.61 -1.43 -10.03
C ALA A 29 9.47 -0.49 -10.88
N GLN A 30 8.95 0.70 -11.21
CA GLN A 30 9.66 1.70 -12.00
C GLN A 30 10.57 2.60 -11.15
N GLU A 31 10.40 2.59 -9.82
CA GLU A 31 11.19 3.39 -8.90
C GLU A 31 12.64 2.88 -8.79
N LYS A 32 13.58 3.74 -9.23
CA LYS A 32 15.03 3.40 -9.26
C LYS A 32 15.63 3.20 -7.88
N VAL A 33 15.06 3.86 -6.86
CA VAL A 33 15.62 3.84 -5.50
C VAL A 33 14.53 3.48 -4.51
N GLY A 34 14.69 2.34 -3.84
CA GLY A 34 13.77 1.91 -2.78
C GLY A 34 12.46 1.26 -3.27
N GLY A 35 12.22 1.16 -4.58
CA GLY A 35 11.03 0.55 -5.16
C GLY A 35 10.83 -0.91 -4.73
N ALA A 36 11.87 -1.73 -4.84
CA ALA A 36 11.83 -3.13 -4.40
C ALA A 36 11.54 -3.27 -2.89
N ALA A 37 12.13 -2.39 -2.05
CA ALA A 37 11.90 -2.40 -0.61
C ALA A 37 10.47 -1.96 -0.25
N ALA A 38 9.94 -0.95 -0.96
CA ALA A 38 8.56 -0.49 -0.81
C ALA A 38 7.56 -1.57 -1.26
N MET A 39 7.86 -2.28 -2.36
CA MET A 39 7.05 -3.40 -2.84
C MET A 39 7.03 -4.57 -1.84
N ALA A 40 8.17 -4.90 -1.23
CA ALA A 40 8.22 -5.90 -0.17
C ALA A 40 7.35 -5.49 1.04
N CYS A 41 7.39 -4.21 1.44
CA CYS A 41 6.52 -3.70 2.51
C CYS A 41 5.04 -3.73 2.10
N LEU A 42 4.71 -3.48 0.83
CA LEU A 42 3.34 -3.57 0.33
C LEU A 42 2.79 -5.00 0.43
N LEU A 43 3.61 -6.00 0.08
CA LEU A 43 3.25 -7.41 0.24
C LEU A 43 3.07 -7.78 1.71
N ASP A 44 3.93 -7.27 2.60
CA ASP A 44 3.82 -7.48 4.05
C ASP A 44 2.53 -6.87 4.61
N MET A 45 2.14 -5.67 4.14
CA MET A 45 0.86 -5.06 4.50
C MET A 45 -0.33 -5.94 4.09
N VAL A 46 -0.34 -6.47 2.86
CA VAL A 46 -1.41 -7.36 2.38
C VAL A 46 -1.47 -8.64 3.22
N ALA A 47 -0.34 -9.29 3.46
CA ALA A 47 -0.26 -10.51 4.27
C ALA A 47 -0.73 -10.27 5.70
N SER A 48 -0.23 -9.20 6.34
CA SER A 48 -0.55 -8.85 7.72
C SER A 48 -2.00 -8.40 7.90
N TRP A 49 -2.60 -7.73 6.90
CA TRP A 49 -4.02 -7.38 6.91
C TRP A 49 -4.94 -8.61 6.83
N HIS A 50 -4.55 -9.62 6.05
CA HIS A 50 -5.27 -10.89 6.00
C HIS A 50 -5.12 -11.69 7.30
N ALA A 51 -3.97 -11.60 7.96
CA ALA A 51 -3.72 -12.27 9.24
C ALA A 51 -4.45 -11.60 10.44
N THR A 52 -4.64 -10.28 10.42
CA THR A 52 -5.28 -9.59 11.55
C THR A 52 -6.76 -9.92 11.67
N ARG A 53 -7.25 -10.04 12.91
CA ARG A 53 -8.68 -10.25 13.21
C ARG A 53 -9.49 -8.96 13.30
N VAL A 54 -8.80 -7.81 13.31
CA VAL A 54 -9.44 -6.50 13.41
C VAL A 54 -10.32 -6.25 12.18
N ASN A 55 -11.54 -5.77 12.40
CA ASN A 55 -12.44 -5.34 11.35
C ASN A 55 -12.07 -3.91 10.89
N ILE A 56 -11.08 -3.83 10.01
CA ILE A 56 -10.56 -2.58 9.44
C ILE A 56 -10.43 -2.74 7.92
N GLY A 57 -10.81 -1.71 7.16
CA GLY A 57 -10.62 -1.67 5.72
C GLY A 57 -9.14 -1.73 5.34
N PHE A 58 -8.81 -2.25 4.16
CA PHE A 58 -7.41 -2.42 3.77
C PHE A 58 -6.69 -1.07 3.65
N GLY A 59 -7.34 -0.05 3.08
CA GLY A 59 -6.78 1.31 2.99
C GLY A 59 -6.42 1.92 4.36
N ASP A 60 -7.31 1.83 5.34
CA ASP A 60 -7.07 2.35 6.70
C ASP A 60 -5.98 1.55 7.42
N TYR A 61 -5.96 0.23 7.22
CA TYR A 61 -4.89 -0.61 7.73
C TYR A 61 -3.52 -0.20 7.19
N CYS A 62 -3.40 0.01 5.87
CA CYS A 62 -2.14 0.43 5.25
C CYS A 62 -1.66 1.77 5.82
N LYS A 63 -2.57 2.74 5.98
CA LYS A 63 -2.21 4.04 6.57
C LYS A 63 -1.68 3.88 7.98
N ARG A 64 -2.39 3.11 8.82
CA ARG A 64 -1.97 2.80 10.19
C ARG A 64 -0.62 2.09 10.21
N TRP A 65 -0.42 1.08 9.37
CA TRP A 65 0.81 0.29 9.31
C TRP A 65 2.03 1.16 8.98
N VAL A 66 1.87 2.13 8.06
CA VAL A 66 2.94 3.09 7.72
C VAL A 66 3.13 4.13 8.84
N SER A 67 2.06 4.63 9.46
CA SER A 67 2.14 5.54 10.60
C SER A 67 2.82 4.93 11.82
N GLU A 68 2.70 3.62 12.03
CA GLU A 68 3.40 2.87 13.08
C GLU A 68 4.90 2.69 12.81
N GLY A 69 5.39 3.09 11.63
CA GLY A 69 6.83 3.03 11.29
C GLY A 69 7.33 1.61 10.99
N ASN A 70 6.44 0.71 10.58
CA ASN A 70 6.80 -0.69 10.28
C ASN A 70 7.73 -0.82 9.06
N ALA A 71 7.82 0.20 8.21
CA ALA A 71 8.77 0.25 7.10
C ALA A 71 10.21 0.47 7.61
N LYS A 72 11.03 -0.57 7.55
CA LYS A 72 12.44 -0.54 8.03
C LYS A 72 13.36 0.38 7.21
N SER A 73 12.98 0.72 5.98
CA SER A 73 13.76 1.58 5.08
C SER A 73 13.11 2.96 4.98
N LYS A 74 13.88 4.03 5.27
CA LYS A 74 13.40 5.42 5.16
C LYS A 74 12.91 5.74 3.74
N THR A 75 13.59 5.22 2.72
CA THR A 75 13.20 5.47 1.33
C THR A 75 11.91 4.75 0.97
N ALA A 76 11.73 3.52 1.48
CA ALA A 76 10.49 2.78 1.30
C ALA A 76 9.32 3.44 2.04
N ASP A 77 9.54 3.85 3.30
CA ASP A 77 8.57 4.59 4.11
C ASP A 77 8.08 5.85 3.37
N ARG A 78 9.01 6.66 2.83
CA ARG A 78 8.65 7.83 2.03
C ARG A 78 7.81 7.47 0.80
N LEU A 79 8.22 6.44 0.03
CA LEU A 79 7.45 6.02 -1.15
C LEU A 79 6.03 5.58 -0.77
N LEU A 80 5.89 4.82 0.32
CA LEU A 80 4.59 4.36 0.82
C LEU A 80 3.73 5.51 1.34
N ARG A 81 4.31 6.49 2.03
CA ARG A 81 3.60 7.70 2.46
C ARG A 81 3.05 8.49 1.27
N ASN A 82 3.87 8.71 0.24
CA ASN A 82 3.43 9.34 -1.00
C ASN A 82 2.29 8.56 -1.66
N LEU A 83 2.42 7.24 -1.72
CA LEU A 83 1.45 6.34 -2.33
C LEU A 83 0.10 6.28 -1.59
N LEU A 84 0.11 6.48 -0.26
CA LEU A 84 -1.08 6.49 0.59
C LEU A 84 -1.64 7.90 0.85
N GLY A 85 -1.01 8.95 0.30
CA GLY A 85 -1.39 10.34 0.55
C GLY A 85 -1.16 10.79 1.99
N LEU A 86 -0.14 10.24 2.65
CA LEU A 86 0.27 10.57 4.02
C LEU A 86 1.45 11.56 4.07
N ASP A 87 1.96 11.97 2.91
CA ASP A 87 3.04 12.95 2.83
C ASP A 87 2.41 14.36 2.83
N ASP A 88 2.71 15.17 3.86
CA ASP A 88 2.29 16.58 3.95
C ASP A 88 3.13 17.50 3.04
N ALA A 89 4.18 16.96 2.42
CA ALA A 89 5.07 17.74 1.57
C ALA A 89 4.45 17.94 0.17
N PRO A 90 4.14 19.19 -0.24
CA PRO A 90 3.70 19.44 -1.61
C PRO A 90 4.80 18.96 -2.57
N PRO A 91 4.44 18.39 -3.75
CA PRO A 91 5.42 17.95 -4.72
C PRO A 91 6.39 19.11 -5.01
N PRO A 92 7.70 18.86 -5.10
CA PRO A 92 8.67 19.92 -5.32
C PRO A 92 8.27 20.68 -6.58
N ARG A 93 7.92 21.96 -6.42
CA ARG A 93 7.56 22.85 -7.53
C ARG A 93 8.66 22.71 -8.59
N ARG A 94 8.30 22.18 -9.78
CA ARG A 94 9.19 22.22 -10.96
C ARG A 94 9.56 23.67 -11.19
N ILE A 95 10.75 24.08 -10.75
CA ILE A 95 11.35 25.35 -11.16
C ILE A 95 11.62 25.19 -12.65
N ARG A 96 10.69 25.66 -13.49
CA ARG A 96 10.98 25.90 -14.90
C ARG A 96 12.06 26.97 -14.91
N ARG A 97 13.32 26.57 -15.11
CA ARG A 97 14.36 27.51 -15.54
C ARG A 97 13.93 27.99 -16.92
N ALA A 98 13.47 29.24 -17.01
CA ALA A 98 13.38 29.94 -18.28
C ALA A 98 14.82 30.10 -18.79
N ALA A 99 15.06 29.60 -19.99
CA ALA A 99 16.25 29.89 -20.78
C ALA A 99 16.06 31.22 -21.51
#